data_AF-A0A5D0GEQ8-F1
#
_entry.id   AF-A0A5D0GEQ8-F1
#
_cell.length_a   1.000
_cell.length_b   1.000
_cell.length_c   1.000
_cell.angle_alpha   90.00
_cell.angle_beta   90.00
_cell.angle_gamma   90.00
#
_symmetry.space_group_name_H-M   'P 1'
#
loop_
_entity.id
_entity.type
_entity.pdbx_description
1 polymer ?
#
loop_
_entity_poly.entity_id
_entity_poly.type
_entity_poly.pdbx_seq_one_letter_code
_entity_poly.pdbx_strand_id
1 'polypeptide(L)'
;MIMSSKNIFIHIPKTGGTTINCVMNKTQWQTKPDFNYRHIIYETKRSNTKDIFNPINYDKYLEYNLFMLLRNPIDRIISEYYFIKDRTEFISLIKPVPRNLKEYIINNQTQNYMVGFLVGKRMYDEELVTEDDLDLVINTIKNLDINVGIFEEYSKSLLYFSTVTRMILPKEIEVKRITLNRPKVENIPNEIKELIEKNNVLDFKLYNYCLKKFNLKTQDLNNTKTLNFIGDKYNYVLKYTERFNLLEIGLKDKRFINNNQQFFNELNNYLHHTLKLKSGKNYVQLWNDCFINTFKITFPNSTISSLLGNLNVNEEPLYITEEICSILNKSLIGKTNSTYKKSLSFNKDFINFEKLNKNKGVISKLKSMLFD
;
A
#
# COMPACT_ATOMS: atom_id res chain seq x y z
N MET A 1 -6.69 6.39 -38.91
CA MET A 1 -6.62 7.42 -37.85
C MET A 1 -6.95 6.74 -36.53
N ILE A 2 -5.97 6.52 -35.65
CA ILE A 2 -6.26 6.04 -34.29
C ILE A 2 -6.94 7.22 -33.59
N MET A 3 -8.24 7.11 -33.28
CA MET A 3 -8.92 8.12 -32.48
C MET A 3 -8.10 8.31 -31.19
N SER A 4 -7.56 9.52 -30.99
CA SER A 4 -6.94 9.88 -29.72
C SER A 4 -7.94 9.59 -28.62
N SER A 5 -7.50 8.85 -27.60
CA SER A 5 -8.38 8.49 -26.48
C SER A 5 -8.98 9.77 -25.89
N LYS A 6 -10.32 9.88 -25.86
CA LYS A 6 -11.02 10.98 -25.19
C LYS A 6 -11.05 10.80 -23.66
N ASN A 7 -10.26 9.87 -23.12
CA ASN A 7 -10.24 9.54 -21.70
C ASN A 7 -9.04 10.21 -21.04
N ILE A 8 -9.26 10.97 -19.98
CA ILE A 8 -8.20 11.58 -19.16
C ILE A 8 -8.33 11.04 -17.74
N PHE A 9 -7.33 10.25 -17.31
CA PHE A 9 -7.28 9.73 -15.97
C PHE A 9 -6.44 10.64 -15.07
N ILE A 10 -7.07 11.19 -14.03
CA ILE A 10 -6.42 11.97 -12.99
C ILE A 10 -6.06 11.04 -11.82
N HIS A 11 -4.79 10.63 -11.78
CA HIS A 11 -4.26 9.75 -10.74
C HIS A 11 -3.73 10.56 -9.57
N ILE A 12 -4.53 10.69 -8.52
CA ILE A 12 -4.06 11.22 -7.24
C ILE A 12 -3.17 10.16 -6.57
N PRO A 13 -1.95 10.49 -6.11
CA PRO A 13 -1.10 9.54 -5.41
C PRO A 13 -1.79 8.81 -4.26
N LYS A 14 -1.45 7.52 -4.13
CA LYS A 14 -1.90 6.62 -3.04
C LYS A 14 -3.39 6.27 -3.03
N THR A 15 -4.10 6.53 -4.12
CA THR A 15 -5.51 6.12 -4.28
C THR A 15 -5.69 4.84 -5.10
N GLY A 16 -4.61 4.12 -5.46
CA GLY A 16 -4.71 2.85 -6.20
C GLY A 16 -4.62 2.98 -7.73
N GLY A 17 -4.39 4.19 -8.26
CA GLY A 17 -4.43 4.45 -9.70
C GLY A 17 -3.33 3.78 -10.54
N THR A 18 -2.30 3.16 -9.96
CA THR A 18 -1.33 2.35 -10.73
C THR A 18 -2.02 1.21 -11.47
N THR A 19 -2.94 0.49 -10.81
CA THR A 19 -3.67 -0.61 -11.47
C THR A 19 -4.59 -0.07 -12.57
N ILE A 20 -5.29 1.05 -12.34
CA ILE A 20 -6.13 1.70 -13.37
C ILE A 20 -5.29 2.08 -14.59
N ASN A 21 -4.17 2.75 -14.39
CA ASN A 21 -3.29 3.18 -15.48
C ASN A 21 -2.80 1.98 -16.30
N CYS A 22 -2.37 0.90 -15.66
CA CYS A 22 -1.92 -0.33 -16.33
C CYS A 22 -3.06 -0.99 -17.14
N VAL A 23 -4.28 -1.03 -16.59
CA VAL A 23 -5.46 -1.58 -17.29
C VAL A 23 -5.79 -0.73 -18.52
N MET A 24 -5.84 0.59 -18.39
CA MET A 24 -6.16 1.50 -19.49
C MET A 24 -5.13 1.44 -20.63
N ASN A 25 -3.85 1.39 -20.29
CA ASN A 25 -2.77 1.41 -21.27
C ASN A 25 -2.36 0.01 -21.74
N LYS A 26 -2.95 -1.05 -21.18
CA LYS A 26 -2.57 -2.45 -21.42
C LYS A 26 -1.06 -2.67 -21.18
N THR A 27 -0.52 -2.05 -20.13
CA THR A 27 0.90 -2.11 -19.77
C THR A 27 1.11 -2.84 -18.45
N GLN A 28 2.28 -3.47 -18.30
CA GLN A 28 2.67 -4.09 -17.03
C GLN A 28 3.09 -3.08 -15.97
N TRP A 29 3.55 -1.90 -16.42
CA TRP A 29 4.09 -0.83 -15.58
C TRP A 29 3.32 0.45 -15.80
N GLN A 30 3.34 1.31 -14.77
CA GLN A 30 2.79 2.66 -14.82
C GLN A 30 3.44 3.44 -15.97
N THR A 31 2.64 4.07 -16.83
CA THR A 31 3.15 4.93 -17.90
C THR A 31 3.64 6.27 -17.35
N LYS A 32 4.43 7.01 -18.15
CA LYS A 32 4.82 8.37 -17.80
C LYS A 32 3.58 9.29 -17.83
N PRO A 33 3.49 10.28 -16.93
CA PRO A 33 2.42 11.27 -16.99
C PRO A 33 2.45 12.04 -18.32
N ASP A 34 1.29 12.27 -18.89
CA ASP A 34 1.09 12.99 -20.14
C ASP A 34 -0.27 13.70 -20.15
N PHE A 35 -0.80 14.02 -21.32
CA PHE A 35 -2.10 14.67 -21.46
C PHE A 35 -3.27 13.78 -21.01
N ASN A 36 -3.24 12.48 -21.30
CA ASN A 36 -4.30 11.52 -20.98
C ASN A 36 -4.10 10.87 -19.60
N TYR A 37 -2.90 10.98 -19.03
CA TYR A 37 -2.57 10.46 -17.71
C TYR A 37 -1.98 11.55 -16.80
N ARG A 38 -2.82 12.10 -15.92
CA ARG A 38 -2.46 13.20 -15.03
C ARG A 38 -1.96 12.69 -13.69
N HIS A 39 -0.77 13.14 -13.30
CA HIS A 39 -0.07 12.70 -12.11
C HIS A 39 1.03 13.70 -11.74
N ILE A 40 1.80 13.36 -10.71
CA ILE A 40 3.03 14.08 -10.39
C ILE A 40 4.08 13.86 -11.48
N ILE A 41 4.62 14.96 -12.01
CA ILE A 41 5.82 14.96 -12.84
C ILE A 41 7.03 14.72 -11.95
N TYR A 42 7.83 13.69 -12.25
CA TYR A 42 8.87 13.23 -11.33
C TYR A 42 10.00 14.26 -11.16
N GLU A 43 10.31 15.01 -12.21
CA GLU A 43 11.40 15.99 -12.24
C GLU A 43 11.08 17.22 -11.39
N THR A 44 9.86 17.75 -11.53
CA THR A 44 9.43 18.97 -10.83
C THR A 44 8.74 18.67 -9.50
N LYS A 45 8.32 17.42 -9.29
CA LYS A 45 7.42 16.97 -8.22
C LYS A 45 6.08 17.70 -8.21
N ARG A 46 5.70 18.39 -9.30
CA ARG A 46 4.41 19.09 -9.42
C ARG A 46 3.36 18.22 -10.06
N SER A 47 2.11 18.38 -9.63
CA SER A 47 0.97 17.83 -10.34
C SER A 47 0.75 18.57 -11.67
N ASN A 48 0.50 17.81 -12.74
CA ASN A 48 0.16 18.35 -14.07
C ASN A 48 -1.36 18.53 -14.29
N THR A 49 -2.14 18.66 -13.21
CA THR A 49 -3.60 18.86 -13.29
C THR A 49 -4.02 20.32 -13.27
N LYS A 50 -3.12 21.26 -12.96
CA LYS A 50 -3.43 22.69 -12.75
C LYS A 50 -4.34 23.26 -13.85
N ASP A 51 -4.05 22.91 -15.09
CA ASP A 51 -4.76 23.41 -16.25
C ASP A 51 -6.16 22.82 -16.42
N ILE A 52 -6.44 21.60 -15.93
CA ILE A 52 -7.82 21.06 -15.86
C ILE A 52 -8.64 21.82 -14.82
N PHE A 53 -8.02 22.14 -13.68
CA PHE A 53 -8.64 22.87 -12.57
C PHE A 53 -8.55 24.39 -12.72
N ASN A 54 -8.28 24.89 -13.93
CA ASN A 54 -8.36 26.31 -14.24
C ASN A 54 -9.63 26.59 -15.08
N PRO A 55 -10.57 27.42 -14.60
CA PRO A 55 -11.83 27.69 -15.31
C PRO A 55 -11.65 28.22 -16.73
N ILE A 56 -10.55 28.92 -17.01
CA ILE A 56 -10.22 29.45 -18.35
C ILE A 56 -10.08 28.32 -19.39
N ASN A 57 -9.75 27.10 -18.94
CA ASN A 57 -9.52 25.96 -19.83
C ASN A 57 -10.71 25.00 -19.91
N TYR A 58 -11.88 25.30 -19.33
CA TYR A 58 -12.97 24.32 -19.30
C TYR A 58 -13.39 23.86 -20.69
N ASP A 59 -13.50 24.77 -21.66
CA ASP A 59 -13.88 24.44 -23.04
C ASP A 59 -12.96 23.40 -23.69
N LYS A 60 -11.67 23.40 -23.33
CA LYS A 60 -10.69 22.41 -23.80
C LYS A 60 -11.02 21.00 -23.33
N TYR A 61 -11.71 20.87 -22.20
CA TYR A 61 -11.92 19.61 -21.50
C TYR A 61 -13.35 19.07 -21.59
N LEU A 62 -14.32 19.85 -22.07
CA LEU A 62 -15.73 19.45 -22.16
C LEU A 62 -15.97 18.18 -22.97
N GLU A 63 -15.15 17.91 -23.98
CA GLU A 63 -15.29 16.70 -24.81
C GLU A 63 -14.58 15.45 -24.26
N TYR A 64 -13.90 15.56 -23.12
CA TYR A 64 -13.13 14.47 -22.54
C TYR A 64 -13.88 13.80 -21.39
N ASN A 65 -13.78 12.47 -21.33
CA ASN A 65 -14.16 11.71 -20.16
C ASN A 65 -13.06 11.85 -19.10
N LEU A 66 -13.24 12.81 -18.20
CA LEU A 66 -12.40 13.00 -17.03
C LEU A 66 -12.85 12.06 -15.93
N PHE A 67 -11.89 11.38 -15.32
CA PHE A 67 -12.18 10.53 -14.17
C PHE A 67 -11.01 10.43 -13.22
N MET A 68 -11.31 10.21 -11.95
CA MET A 68 -10.34 10.15 -10.88
C MET A 68 -10.80 9.21 -9.78
N LEU A 69 -9.85 8.72 -8.99
CA LEU A 69 -10.13 7.87 -7.84
C LEU A 69 -9.69 8.59 -6.57
N LEU A 70 -10.61 8.79 -5.63
CA LEU A 70 -10.34 9.28 -4.29
C LEU A 70 -10.23 8.13 -3.30
N ARG A 71 -9.70 8.44 -2.11
CA ARG A 71 -9.54 7.53 -1.00
C ARG A 71 -9.83 8.28 0.28
N ASN A 72 -10.37 7.59 1.28
CA ASN A 72 -10.58 8.17 2.59
C ASN A 72 -9.27 8.83 3.09
N PRO A 73 -9.30 10.10 3.54
CA PRO A 73 -8.08 10.82 3.90
C PRO A 73 -7.22 10.12 4.97
N ILE A 74 -7.83 9.43 5.94
CA ILE A 74 -7.10 8.60 6.92
C ILE A 74 -6.35 7.48 6.22
N ASP A 75 -7.04 6.69 5.40
CA ASP A 75 -6.47 5.56 4.70
C ASP A 75 -5.35 6.02 3.72
N ARG A 76 -5.54 7.17 3.06
CA ARG A 76 -4.56 7.80 2.17
C ARG A 76 -3.29 8.24 2.90
N ILE A 77 -3.41 9.00 3.99
CA ILE A 77 -2.25 9.51 4.75
C ILE A 77 -1.41 8.38 5.32
N ILE A 78 -2.05 7.37 5.92
CA ILE A 78 -1.31 6.21 6.45
C ILE A 78 -0.61 5.47 5.30
N SER A 79 -1.29 5.27 4.17
CA SER A 79 -0.69 4.64 2.97
C SER A 79 0.51 5.42 2.43
N GLU A 80 0.45 6.75 2.46
CA GLU A 80 1.53 7.63 2.03
C GLU A 80 2.71 7.60 3.00
N TYR A 81 2.48 7.84 4.29
CA TYR A 81 3.54 7.88 5.30
C TYR A 81 4.36 6.58 5.29
N TYR A 82 3.70 5.42 5.34
CA TYR A 82 4.38 4.13 5.33
C TYR A 82 5.04 3.78 3.99
N PHE A 83 4.67 4.47 2.91
CA PHE A 83 5.35 4.36 1.63
C PHE A 83 6.62 5.22 1.57
N ILE A 84 6.61 6.41 2.17
CA ILE A 84 7.72 7.37 2.05
C ILE A 84 8.70 7.40 3.22
N LYS A 85 8.31 6.95 4.42
CA LYS A 85 9.10 7.16 5.67
C LYS A 85 10.54 6.63 5.58
N ASP A 86 10.75 5.55 4.83
CA ASP A 86 12.07 4.93 4.61
C ASP A 86 12.68 5.29 3.24
N ARG A 87 12.11 6.29 2.54
CA ARG A 87 12.57 6.75 1.21
C ARG A 87 13.07 8.18 1.30
N THR A 88 14.38 8.33 1.42
CA THR A 88 15.06 9.64 1.52
C THR A 88 14.66 10.60 0.41
N GLU A 89 14.45 10.12 -0.83
CA GLU A 89 14.03 10.93 -1.98
C GLU A 89 12.69 11.67 -1.78
N PHE A 90 11.81 11.17 -0.91
CA PHE A 90 10.49 11.76 -0.65
C PHE A 90 10.40 12.39 0.73
N ILE A 91 10.84 11.70 1.78
CA ILE A 91 10.71 12.20 3.16
C ILE A 91 11.55 13.46 3.39
N SER A 92 12.66 13.63 2.67
CA SER A 92 13.53 14.82 2.77
C SER A 92 12.91 16.09 2.20
N LEU A 93 11.83 15.97 1.41
CA LEU A 93 11.10 17.10 0.83
C LEU A 93 10.24 17.84 1.87
N ILE A 94 9.98 17.20 3.02
CA ILE A 94 9.16 17.74 4.11
C ILE A 94 10.10 18.38 5.16
N LYS A 95 9.74 19.57 5.62
CA LYS A 95 10.50 20.42 6.54
C LYS A 95 9.61 20.84 7.73
N PRO A 96 10.05 20.62 8.98
CA PRO A 96 11.13 19.71 9.37
C PRO A 96 10.82 18.26 8.95
N VAL A 97 11.86 17.45 8.75
CA VAL A 97 11.71 16.03 8.38
C VAL A 97 11.01 15.29 9.53
N PRO A 98 9.83 14.70 9.32
CA PRO A 98 9.06 14.10 10.40
C PRO A 98 9.68 12.77 10.84
N ARG A 99 9.85 12.61 12.16
CA ARG A 99 10.46 11.42 12.77
C ARG A 99 9.48 10.27 13.00
N ASN A 100 8.18 10.58 13.03
CA ASN A 100 7.12 9.63 13.29
C ASN A 100 5.83 10.07 12.59
N LEU A 101 4.80 9.20 12.62
CA LEU A 101 3.51 9.47 12.00
C LEU A 101 2.83 10.73 12.57
N LYS A 102 2.93 11.00 13.88
CA LYS A 102 2.30 12.16 14.51
C LYS A 102 2.92 13.46 13.99
N GLU A 103 4.25 13.54 13.93
CA GLU A 103 4.98 14.66 13.31
C GLU A 103 4.65 14.82 11.82
N TYR A 104 4.46 13.71 11.09
CA TYR A 104 4.04 13.74 9.70
C TYR A 104 2.66 14.42 9.57
N ILE A 105 1.66 13.95 10.33
CA ILE A 105 0.27 14.44 10.23
C ILE A 105 0.14 15.94 10.54
N ILE A 106 0.86 16.42 11.55
CA ILE A 106 0.78 17.84 11.95
C ILE A 106 1.63 18.76 11.07
N ASN A 107 2.46 18.21 10.18
CA ASN A 107 3.25 19.02 9.27
C ASN A 107 2.35 19.59 8.16
N ASN A 108 2.30 20.91 8.07
CA ASN A 108 1.47 21.65 7.12
C ASN A 108 1.67 21.22 5.65
N GLN A 109 2.87 20.80 5.25
CA GLN A 109 3.15 20.36 3.88
C GLN A 109 2.46 19.03 3.51
N THR A 110 1.96 18.27 4.49
CA THR A 110 1.31 16.96 4.26
C THR A 110 -0.21 17.04 4.28
N GLN A 111 -0.75 18.19 4.65
CA GLN A 111 -2.18 18.42 4.88
C GLN A 111 -2.91 18.68 3.57
N ASN A 112 -4.17 18.23 3.49
CA ASN A 112 -5.08 18.50 2.38
C ASN A 112 -4.48 18.17 0.99
N TYR A 113 -3.71 17.09 0.95
CA TYR A 113 -2.90 16.72 -0.20
C TYR A 113 -3.74 16.48 -1.46
N MET A 114 -4.93 15.89 -1.36
CA MET A 114 -5.76 15.60 -2.54
C MET A 114 -6.22 16.90 -3.21
N VAL A 115 -6.71 17.88 -2.44
CA VAL A 115 -7.07 19.19 -2.96
C VAL A 115 -5.85 19.89 -3.57
N GLY A 116 -4.72 19.95 -2.83
CA GLY A 116 -3.49 20.57 -3.31
C GLY A 116 -2.95 19.94 -4.60
N PHE A 117 -3.00 18.61 -4.71
CA PHE A 117 -2.66 17.89 -5.93
C PHE A 117 -3.51 18.35 -7.12
N LEU A 118 -4.83 18.46 -6.94
CA LEU A 118 -5.76 18.80 -8.02
C LEU A 118 -5.54 20.22 -8.55
N VAL A 119 -5.25 21.19 -7.68
CA VAL A 119 -4.89 22.56 -8.09
C VAL A 119 -3.45 22.70 -8.62
N GLY A 120 -2.69 21.61 -8.72
CA GLY A 120 -1.37 21.62 -9.35
C GLY A 120 -0.19 22.02 -8.45
N LYS A 121 -0.36 21.90 -7.12
CA LYS A 121 0.74 22.13 -6.17
C LYS A 121 1.82 21.06 -6.31
N ARG A 122 3.00 21.39 -5.78
CA ARG A 122 4.10 20.44 -5.64
C ARG A 122 3.78 19.41 -4.54
N MET A 123 4.33 18.21 -4.65
CA MET A 123 4.34 17.28 -3.52
C MET A 123 5.02 17.95 -2.33
N TYR A 124 4.34 17.96 -1.19
CA TYR A 124 4.83 18.62 0.03
C TYR A 124 5.18 20.09 -0.23
N ASP A 125 4.26 20.82 -0.87
CA ASP A 125 4.42 22.25 -1.09
C ASP A 125 4.41 23.01 0.25
N GLU A 126 5.15 24.11 0.31
CA GLU A 126 5.12 25.02 1.47
C GLU A 126 3.89 25.92 1.43
N GLU A 127 3.35 26.15 0.23
CA GLU A 127 2.12 26.91 0.04
C GLU A 127 0.89 26.10 0.48
N LEU A 128 0.23 26.57 1.54
CA LEU A 128 -0.93 25.90 2.12
C LEU A 128 -2.09 25.80 1.13
N VAL A 129 -2.90 24.76 1.34
CA VAL A 129 -4.18 24.59 0.64
C VAL A 129 -5.26 25.33 1.40
N THR A 130 -6.09 26.07 0.67
CA THR A 130 -7.10 26.98 1.19
C THR A 130 -8.52 26.50 0.88
N GLU A 131 -9.54 27.12 1.51
CA GLU A 131 -10.94 26.86 1.13
C GLU A 131 -11.22 27.28 -0.32
N ASP A 132 -10.58 28.34 -0.83
CA ASP A 132 -10.70 28.75 -2.24
C ASP A 132 -10.20 27.66 -3.19
N ASP A 133 -9.12 26.94 -2.83
CA ASP A 133 -8.64 25.77 -3.59
C ASP A 133 -9.68 24.64 -3.60
N LEU A 134 -10.34 24.40 -2.46
CA LEU A 134 -11.40 23.40 -2.37
C LEU A 134 -12.62 23.78 -3.21
N ASP A 135 -13.06 25.03 -3.12
CA ASP A 135 -14.19 25.55 -3.89
C ASP A 135 -13.91 25.47 -5.38
N LEU A 136 -12.69 25.83 -5.80
CA LEU A 136 -12.23 25.65 -7.17
C LEU A 136 -12.35 24.19 -7.61
N VAL A 137 -11.82 23.25 -6.81
CA VAL A 137 -11.86 21.82 -7.12
C VAL A 137 -13.30 21.30 -7.23
N ILE A 138 -14.18 21.62 -6.28
CA ILE A 138 -15.58 21.20 -6.30
C ILE A 138 -16.29 21.78 -7.53
N ASN A 139 -16.06 23.06 -7.84
CA ASN A 139 -16.62 23.71 -9.00
C ASN A 139 -16.12 23.08 -10.30
N THR A 140 -14.83 22.74 -10.43
CA THR A 140 -14.32 22.03 -11.60
C THR A 140 -14.96 20.65 -11.75
N ILE A 141 -15.08 19.88 -10.67
CA ILE A 141 -15.73 18.54 -10.69
C ILE A 141 -17.18 18.64 -11.17
N LYS A 142 -17.88 19.71 -10.81
CA LYS A 142 -19.26 19.97 -11.25
C LYS A 142 -19.30 20.39 -12.72
N ASN A 143 -18.52 21.40 -13.12
CA ASN A 143 -18.58 22.01 -14.45
C ASN A 143 -18.07 21.07 -15.56
N LEU A 144 -17.07 20.23 -15.26
CA LEU A 144 -16.50 19.27 -16.23
C LEU A 144 -17.09 17.85 -16.08
N ASP A 145 -18.15 17.68 -15.28
CA ASP A 145 -18.72 16.38 -14.86
C ASP A 145 -17.66 15.29 -14.61
N ILE A 146 -16.63 15.61 -13.82
CA ILE A 146 -15.55 14.65 -13.52
C ILE A 146 -16.16 13.44 -12.82
N ASN A 147 -15.89 12.26 -13.37
CA ASN A 147 -16.38 10.98 -12.85
C ASN A 147 -15.47 10.53 -11.70
N VAL A 148 -16.00 10.44 -10.50
CA VAL A 148 -15.20 10.16 -9.30
C VAL A 148 -15.54 8.78 -8.75
N GLY A 149 -14.53 7.93 -8.62
CA GLY A 149 -14.63 6.68 -7.88
C GLY A 149 -14.10 6.80 -6.46
N ILE A 150 -14.37 5.78 -5.66
CA ILE A 150 -13.97 5.64 -4.26
C ILE A 150 -13.14 4.36 -4.09
N PHE A 151 -11.93 4.51 -3.54
CA PHE A 151 -10.98 3.40 -3.36
C PHE A 151 -11.54 2.28 -2.49
N GLU A 152 -12.32 2.64 -1.47
CA GLU A 152 -12.98 1.71 -0.56
C GLU A 152 -14.00 0.82 -1.30
N GLU A 153 -14.56 1.30 -2.41
CA GLU A 153 -15.44 0.56 -3.31
C GLU A 153 -14.73 0.30 -4.67
N TYR A 154 -13.48 -0.16 -4.61
CA TYR A 154 -12.60 -0.25 -5.79
C TYR A 154 -13.22 -1.03 -6.98
N SER A 155 -13.83 -2.19 -6.73
CA SER A 155 -14.49 -3.00 -7.77
C SER A 155 -15.58 -2.23 -8.49
N LYS A 156 -16.43 -1.55 -7.72
CA LYS A 156 -17.56 -0.76 -8.22
C LYS A 156 -17.07 0.48 -8.96
N SER A 157 -16.00 1.11 -8.46
CA SER A 157 -15.32 2.23 -9.14
C SER A 157 -14.77 1.83 -10.49
N LEU A 158 -14.12 0.65 -10.61
CA LEU A 158 -13.63 0.16 -11.89
C LEU A 158 -14.76 -0.15 -12.87
N LEU A 159 -15.85 -0.78 -12.41
CA LEU A 159 -17.03 -1.00 -13.23
C LEU A 159 -17.62 0.32 -13.73
N TYR A 160 -17.77 1.30 -12.85
CA TYR A 160 -18.23 2.65 -13.20
C TYR A 160 -17.30 3.33 -14.22
N PHE A 161 -15.98 3.26 -14.05
CA PHE A 161 -15.07 3.81 -15.06
C PHE A 161 -15.17 3.06 -16.38
N SER A 162 -15.35 1.74 -16.36
CA SER A 162 -15.58 0.94 -17.57
C SER A 162 -16.82 1.39 -18.34
N THR A 163 -17.94 1.69 -17.65
CA THR A 163 -19.15 2.18 -18.32
C THR A 163 -18.95 3.56 -18.93
N VAL A 164 -18.31 4.49 -18.22
CA VAL A 164 -18.08 5.87 -18.69
C VAL A 164 -17.06 5.92 -19.82
N THR A 165 -15.90 5.29 -19.65
CA THR A 165 -14.77 5.44 -20.57
C THR A 165 -14.76 4.40 -21.68
N ARG A 166 -15.68 3.43 -21.64
CA ARG A 166 -15.73 2.23 -22.48
C ARG A 166 -14.43 1.41 -22.43
N MET A 167 -13.69 1.49 -21.31
CA MET A 167 -12.47 0.69 -21.17
C MET A 167 -12.85 -0.77 -20.95
N ILE A 168 -12.11 -1.67 -21.59
CA ILE A 168 -12.30 -3.12 -21.43
C ILE A 168 -11.52 -3.56 -20.20
N LEU A 169 -12.23 -4.02 -19.18
CA LEU A 169 -11.62 -4.62 -17.99
C LEU A 169 -11.19 -6.07 -18.33
N PRO A 170 -9.98 -6.50 -17.93
CA PRO A 170 -9.59 -7.89 -18.07
C PRO A 170 -10.39 -8.76 -17.09
N LYS A 171 -10.51 -10.06 -17.40
CA LYS A 171 -11.20 -11.05 -16.52
C LYS A 171 -10.58 -11.11 -15.12
N GLU A 172 -9.27 -10.88 -15.05
CA GLU A 172 -8.47 -10.92 -13.84
C GLU A 172 -7.63 -9.64 -13.78
N ILE A 173 -7.73 -8.91 -12.67
CA ILE A 173 -7.06 -7.61 -12.52
C ILE A 173 -5.91 -7.76 -11.54
N GLU A 174 -4.69 -7.48 -12.01
CA GLU A 174 -3.52 -7.61 -11.15
C GLU A 174 -3.41 -6.47 -10.13
N VAL A 175 -3.26 -6.81 -8.85
CA VAL A 175 -2.95 -5.82 -7.79
C VAL A 175 -1.46 -5.49 -7.85
N LYS A 176 -1.14 -4.33 -8.44
CA LYS A 176 0.25 -3.96 -8.76
C LYS A 176 1.07 -3.47 -7.57
N ARG A 177 0.45 -2.97 -6.49
CA ARG A 177 1.16 -2.38 -5.34
C ARG A 177 0.43 -2.63 -4.03
N ILE A 178 1.10 -3.32 -3.10
CA ILE A 178 0.68 -3.51 -1.70
C ILE A 178 1.79 -2.96 -0.80
N THR A 179 1.43 -2.20 0.23
CA THR A 179 2.39 -1.69 1.23
C THR A 179 2.38 -2.66 2.41
N LEU A 180 3.42 -3.49 2.54
CA LEU A 180 3.48 -4.58 3.53
C LEU A 180 3.54 -4.07 4.99
N ASN A 181 4.30 -3.00 5.25
CA ASN A 181 4.57 -2.53 6.61
C ASN A 181 3.49 -1.60 7.17
N ARG A 182 2.31 -1.63 6.58
CA ARG A 182 1.29 -0.64 6.82
C ARG A 182 0.27 -1.20 7.81
N PRO A 183 0.01 -0.54 8.94
CA PRO A 183 -1.08 -0.92 9.84
C PRO A 183 -2.43 -0.81 9.11
N LYS A 184 -3.32 -1.75 9.41
CA LYS A 184 -4.74 -1.66 9.02
C LYS A 184 -5.36 -0.42 9.66
N VAL A 185 -6.30 0.22 8.97
CA VAL A 185 -6.99 1.43 9.46
C VAL A 185 -7.71 1.17 10.78
N GLU A 186 -8.28 -0.03 10.95
CA GLU A 186 -8.91 -0.50 12.19
C GLU A 186 -7.96 -0.48 13.38
N ASN A 187 -6.67 -0.75 13.15
CA ASN A 187 -5.63 -0.81 14.18
C ASN A 187 -5.02 0.57 14.51
N ILE A 188 -5.47 1.64 13.84
CA ILE A 188 -5.00 2.99 14.13
C ILE A 188 -5.73 3.53 15.37
N PRO A 189 -5.01 4.04 16.39
CA PRO A 189 -5.64 4.66 17.56
C PRO A 189 -6.56 5.82 17.18
N ASN A 190 -7.67 5.99 17.90
CA ASN A 190 -8.64 7.05 17.62
C ASN A 190 -8.02 8.46 17.71
N GLU A 191 -7.11 8.70 18.66
CA GLU A 191 -6.34 9.97 18.74
C GLU A 191 -5.64 10.30 17.41
N ILE A 192 -5.08 9.29 16.72
CA ILE A 192 -4.41 9.49 15.44
C ILE A 192 -5.42 9.77 14.33
N LYS A 193 -6.60 9.12 14.35
CA LYS A 193 -7.66 9.39 13.37
C LYS A 193 -8.20 10.82 13.51
N GLU A 194 -8.52 11.24 14.73
CA GLU A 194 -8.96 12.60 15.06
C GLU A 194 -7.92 13.64 14.66
N LEU A 195 -6.63 13.34 14.90
CA LEU A 195 -5.55 14.23 14.47
C LEU A 195 -5.47 14.36 12.95
N ILE A 196 -5.66 13.26 12.21
CA ILE A 196 -5.71 13.30 10.74
C ILE A 196 -6.89 14.13 10.27
N GLU A 197 -8.08 13.88 10.82
CA GLU A 197 -9.32 14.62 10.52
C GLU A 197 -9.14 16.13 10.72
N LYS A 198 -8.61 16.53 11.88
CA LYS A 198 -8.34 17.93 12.21
C LYS A 198 -7.40 18.62 11.22
N ASN A 199 -6.38 17.91 10.74
CA ASN A 199 -5.36 18.49 9.87
C ASN A 199 -5.66 18.31 8.37
N ASN A 200 -6.76 17.62 8.00
CA ASN A 200 -7.10 17.33 6.59
C ASN A 200 -8.57 17.64 6.27
N VAL A 201 -9.10 18.68 6.90
CA VAL A 201 -10.51 19.07 6.81
C VAL A 201 -10.98 19.25 5.36
N LEU A 202 -10.16 19.84 4.49
CA LEU A 202 -10.52 20.11 3.09
C LEU A 202 -10.57 18.81 2.28
N ASP A 203 -9.62 17.91 2.50
CA ASP A 203 -9.63 16.59 1.88
C ASP A 203 -10.86 15.77 2.33
N PHE A 204 -11.29 15.91 3.59
CA PHE A 204 -12.53 15.29 4.07
C PHE A 204 -13.79 15.89 3.45
N LYS A 205 -13.86 17.23 3.30
CA LYS A 205 -14.96 17.89 2.59
C LYS A 205 -15.04 17.43 1.13
N LEU A 206 -13.90 17.41 0.43
CA LEU A 206 -13.80 16.90 -0.94
C LEU A 206 -14.24 15.44 -1.03
N TYR A 207 -13.71 14.57 -0.16
CA TYR A 207 -14.05 13.16 -0.13
C TYR A 207 -15.55 12.93 0.08
N ASN A 208 -16.16 13.61 1.06
CA ASN A 208 -17.58 13.48 1.35
C ASN A 208 -18.48 13.97 0.20
N TYR A 209 -18.11 15.07 -0.46
CA TYR A 209 -18.81 15.55 -1.65
C TYR A 209 -18.76 14.49 -2.77
N CYS A 210 -17.56 13.98 -3.07
CA CYS A 210 -17.35 13.00 -4.12
C CYS A 210 -17.98 11.64 -3.81
N LEU A 211 -17.98 11.19 -2.55
CA LEU A 211 -18.65 9.96 -2.11
C LEU A 211 -20.15 10.04 -2.35
N LYS A 212 -20.79 11.18 -2.03
CA LYS A 212 -22.21 11.40 -2.35
C LYS A 212 -22.45 11.33 -3.86
N LYS A 213 -21.63 12.02 -4.66
CA LYS A 213 -21.72 11.98 -6.14
C LYS A 213 -21.55 10.55 -6.68
N PHE A 214 -20.54 9.81 -6.20
CA PHE A 214 -20.28 8.43 -6.58
C PHE A 214 -21.47 7.52 -6.26
N ASN A 215 -21.99 7.59 -5.04
CA ASN A 215 -23.13 6.78 -4.62
C ASN A 215 -24.38 7.05 -5.47
N LEU A 216 -24.62 8.31 -5.88
CA LEU A 216 -25.71 8.66 -6.78
C LEU A 216 -25.49 8.13 -8.20
N LYS A 217 -24.28 8.23 -8.74
CA LYS A 217 -23.94 7.81 -10.11
C LYS A 217 -23.80 6.30 -10.29
N THR A 218 -23.79 5.52 -9.20
CA THR A 218 -23.51 4.08 -9.22
C THR A 218 -24.55 3.22 -8.51
N GLN A 219 -25.77 3.76 -8.29
CA GLN A 219 -26.85 3.03 -7.62
C GLN A 219 -27.22 1.73 -8.34
N ASP A 220 -27.18 1.75 -9.67
CA ASP A 220 -27.43 0.62 -10.56
C ASP A 220 -26.34 -0.47 -10.47
N LEU A 221 -25.13 -0.10 -10.06
CA LEU A 221 -24.00 -1.02 -9.95
C LEU A 221 -23.94 -1.77 -8.61
N ASN A 222 -24.80 -1.44 -7.64
CA ASN A 222 -24.80 -2.07 -6.30
C ASN A 222 -24.97 -3.60 -6.32
N ASN A 223 -25.68 -4.13 -7.32
CA ASN A 223 -25.94 -5.57 -7.47
C ASN A 223 -25.02 -6.24 -8.51
N THR A 224 -24.01 -5.54 -9.02
CA THR A 224 -23.14 -6.07 -10.08
C THR A 224 -22.09 -7.01 -9.49
N LYS A 225 -21.75 -8.06 -10.25
CA LYS A 225 -20.74 -9.04 -9.86
C LYS A 225 -19.40 -8.37 -9.54
N THR A 226 -18.80 -8.75 -8.42
CA THR A 226 -17.47 -8.29 -8.00
C THR A 226 -16.40 -8.73 -8.99
N LEU A 227 -15.48 -7.81 -9.31
CA LEU A 227 -14.33 -8.09 -10.15
C LEU A 227 -13.37 -9.04 -9.43
N ASN A 228 -12.74 -9.94 -10.18
CA ASN A 228 -11.72 -10.83 -9.63
C ASN A 228 -10.36 -10.13 -9.66
N PHE A 229 -9.79 -9.88 -8.48
CA PHE A 229 -8.45 -9.33 -8.33
C PHE A 229 -7.47 -10.45 -8.08
N ILE A 230 -6.42 -10.50 -8.90
CA ILE A 230 -5.32 -11.43 -8.71
C ILE A 230 -4.13 -10.64 -8.22
N GLY A 231 -3.64 -10.99 -7.05
CA GLY A 231 -2.55 -10.27 -6.45
C GLY A 231 -2.21 -10.97 -5.18
N ASP A 232 -1.02 -11.52 -5.13
CA ASP A 232 -0.56 -12.13 -3.92
C ASP A 232 0.15 -11.04 -3.09
N LYS A 233 -0.25 -10.89 -1.82
CA LYS A 233 0.52 -10.10 -0.83
C LYS A 233 2.00 -10.51 -0.82
N TYR A 234 2.31 -11.75 -1.20
CA TYR A 234 3.66 -12.26 -1.34
C TYR A 234 4.42 -11.76 -2.58
N ASN A 235 3.75 -11.21 -3.61
CA ASN A 235 4.40 -10.74 -4.84
C ASN A 235 5.47 -9.68 -4.59
N TYR A 236 5.28 -8.86 -3.55
CA TYR A 236 6.23 -7.80 -3.19
C TYR A 236 7.26 -8.24 -2.14
N VAL A 237 7.09 -9.40 -1.50
CA VAL A 237 7.95 -9.83 -0.38
C VAL A 237 9.40 -9.93 -0.79
N LEU A 238 9.71 -10.59 -1.92
CA LEU A 238 11.10 -10.79 -2.33
C LEU A 238 11.81 -9.46 -2.55
N LYS A 239 11.18 -8.54 -3.27
CA LYS A 239 11.70 -7.19 -3.50
C LYS A 239 11.81 -6.37 -2.21
N TYR A 240 10.90 -6.59 -1.26
CA TYR A 240 10.93 -5.93 0.03
C TYR A 240 12.11 -6.42 0.87
N THR A 241 12.33 -7.73 0.95
CA THR A 241 13.37 -8.33 1.79
C THR A 241 14.78 -8.23 1.22
N GLU A 242 14.94 -7.80 -0.03
CA GLU A 242 16.22 -7.32 -0.58
C GLU A 242 16.72 -6.05 0.12
N ARG A 243 15.81 -5.25 0.72
CA ARG A 243 16.14 -3.94 1.30
C ARG A 243 15.88 -3.85 2.79
N PHE A 244 14.88 -4.58 3.29
CA PHE A 244 14.39 -4.45 4.65
C PHE A 244 14.29 -5.80 5.34
N ASN A 245 14.36 -5.81 6.67
CA ASN A 245 14.09 -7.02 7.42
C ASN A 245 12.57 -7.33 7.41
N LEU A 246 12.22 -8.62 7.38
CA LEU A 246 10.82 -9.03 7.34
C LEU A 246 10.03 -8.59 8.60
N LEU A 247 10.66 -8.51 9.78
CA LEU A 247 10.00 -8.01 10.99
C LEU A 247 9.67 -6.52 10.94
N GLU A 248 10.31 -5.74 10.06
CA GLU A 248 9.98 -4.31 9.90
C GLU A 248 8.56 -4.09 9.35
N ILE A 249 7.83 -5.16 8.99
CA ILE A 249 6.41 -5.07 8.65
C ILE A 249 5.54 -4.65 9.85
N GLY A 250 5.96 -4.98 11.08
CA GLY A 250 5.13 -4.77 12.27
C GLY A 250 5.90 -4.49 13.56
N LEU A 251 7.20 -4.72 13.60
CA LEU A 251 8.03 -4.44 14.77
C LEU A 251 8.24 -2.93 14.92
N LYS A 252 7.85 -2.39 16.09
CA LYS A 252 7.90 -0.95 16.36
C LYS A 252 9.31 -0.47 16.69
N ASP A 253 10.09 -1.31 17.36
CA ASP A 253 11.44 -1.01 17.81
C ASP A 253 12.49 -1.81 17.04
N LYS A 254 13.31 -1.10 16.26
CA LYS A 254 14.35 -1.73 15.42
C LYS A 254 15.58 -2.19 16.20
N ARG A 255 15.73 -1.87 17.49
CA ARG A 255 16.90 -2.29 18.30
C ARG A 255 17.08 -3.80 18.31
N PHE A 256 16.00 -4.57 18.39
CA PHE A 256 16.07 -6.03 18.33
C PHE A 256 16.63 -6.53 16.99
N ILE A 257 16.22 -5.91 15.88
CA ILE A 257 16.73 -6.22 14.54
C ILE A 257 18.21 -5.89 14.44
N ASN A 258 18.60 -4.69 14.89
CA ASN A 258 19.99 -4.22 14.88
C ASN A 258 20.91 -5.13 15.72
N ASN A 259 20.47 -5.53 16.92
CA ASN A 259 21.24 -6.41 17.80
C ASN A 259 21.43 -7.83 17.24
N ASN A 260 20.57 -8.25 16.29
CA ASN A 260 20.60 -9.56 15.65
C ASN A 260 20.84 -9.45 14.13
N GLN A 261 21.47 -8.36 13.69
CA GLN A 261 21.62 -8.04 12.26
C GLN A 261 22.35 -9.15 11.50
N GLN A 262 23.38 -9.75 12.10
CA GLN A 262 24.13 -10.85 11.48
C GLN A 262 23.21 -12.03 11.14
N PHE A 263 22.42 -12.52 12.10
CA PHE A 263 21.46 -13.60 11.89
C PHE A 263 20.52 -13.31 10.72
N PHE A 264 19.95 -12.09 10.69
CA PHE A 264 19.01 -11.71 9.65
C PHE A 264 19.64 -11.58 8.27
N ASN A 265 20.87 -11.04 8.20
CA ASN A 265 21.61 -10.95 6.95
C ASN A 265 21.94 -12.34 6.41
N GLU A 266 22.41 -13.25 7.26
CA GLU A 266 22.73 -14.64 6.87
C GLU A 266 21.49 -15.40 6.40
N LEU A 267 20.37 -15.30 7.14
CA LEU A 267 19.09 -15.89 6.74
C LEU A 267 18.60 -15.33 5.39
N ASN A 268 18.58 -14.00 5.24
CA ASN A 268 18.13 -13.36 4.00
C ASN A 268 19.02 -13.77 2.81
N ASN A 269 20.35 -13.78 2.99
CA ASN A 269 21.29 -14.18 1.96
C ASN A 269 21.09 -15.64 1.54
N TYR A 270 20.87 -16.54 2.51
CA TYR A 270 20.63 -17.94 2.22
C TYR A 270 19.34 -18.14 1.42
N LEU A 271 18.24 -17.49 1.81
CA LEU A 271 16.96 -17.60 1.11
C LEU A 271 16.99 -16.99 -0.30
N HIS A 272 17.62 -15.82 -0.49
CA HIS A 272 17.68 -15.12 -1.78
C HIS A 272 18.73 -15.68 -2.73
N HIS A 273 19.94 -15.98 -2.25
CA HIS A 273 21.08 -16.27 -3.10
C HIS A 273 21.45 -17.74 -3.14
N THR A 274 21.29 -18.47 -2.02
CA THR A 274 21.57 -19.91 -1.99
C THR A 274 20.37 -20.71 -2.50
N LEU A 275 19.18 -20.53 -1.91
CA LEU A 275 17.97 -21.25 -2.34
C LEU A 275 17.29 -20.61 -3.56
N LYS A 276 17.60 -19.34 -3.88
CA LYS A 276 17.06 -18.60 -5.03
C LYS A 276 15.53 -18.66 -5.10
N LEU A 277 14.87 -18.48 -3.95
CA LEU A 277 13.42 -18.57 -3.85
C LEU A 277 12.72 -17.61 -4.82
N LYS A 278 11.71 -18.12 -5.52
CA LYS A 278 10.85 -17.34 -6.43
C LYS A 278 9.45 -17.09 -5.89
N SER A 279 9.05 -17.85 -4.86
CA SER A 279 7.77 -17.68 -4.18
C SER A 279 7.98 -16.84 -2.92
N GLY A 280 7.36 -15.67 -2.86
CA GLY A 280 7.35 -14.86 -1.64
C GLY A 280 6.66 -15.59 -0.48
N LYS A 281 5.66 -16.43 -0.74
CA LYS A 281 4.97 -17.22 0.30
C LYS A 281 5.93 -18.20 0.97
N ASN A 282 6.68 -18.94 0.14
CA ASN A 282 7.67 -19.89 0.62
C ASN A 282 8.81 -19.17 1.36
N TYR A 283 9.19 -17.98 0.88
CA TYR A 283 10.17 -17.14 1.55
C TYR A 283 9.73 -16.81 2.98
N VAL A 284 8.53 -16.24 3.15
CA VAL A 284 8.00 -15.88 4.49
C VAL A 284 7.89 -17.11 5.38
N GLN A 285 7.41 -18.23 4.85
CA GLN A 285 7.25 -19.45 5.62
C GLN A 285 8.59 -19.97 6.16
N LEU A 286 9.61 -20.12 5.30
CA LEU A 286 10.94 -20.58 5.74
C LEU A 286 11.63 -19.57 6.66
N TRP A 287 11.43 -18.28 6.40
CA TRP A 287 11.95 -17.22 7.24
C TRP A 287 11.37 -17.32 8.66
N ASN A 288 10.05 -17.46 8.79
CA ASN A 288 9.37 -17.58 10.09
C ASN A 288 9.78 -18.86 10.83
N ASP A 289 9.80 -20.00 10.14
CA ASP A 289 10.20 -21.29 10.72
C ASP A 289 11.63 -21.20 11.29
N CYS A 290 12.56 -20.62 10.51
CA CYS A 290 13.94 -20.42 10.96
C CYS A 290 14.02 -19.49 12.16
N PHE A 291 13.34 -18.34 12.12
CA PHE A 291 13.32 -17.37 13.22
C PHE A 291 12.78 -17.99 14.51
N ILE A 292 11.61 -18.64 14.46
CA ILE A 292 10.96 -19.26 15.62
C ILE A 292 11.87 -20.34 16.23
N ASN A 293 12.43 -21.24 15.41
CA ASN A 293 13.29 -22.31 15.89
C ASN A 293 14.58 -21.77 16.50
N THR A 294 15.22 -20.80 15.84
CA THR A 294 16.43 -20.15 16.34
C THR A 294 16.16 -19.45 17.67
N PHE A 295 15.03 -18.74 17.80
CA PHE A 295 14.66 -18.04 19.02
C PHE A 295 14.45 -19.02 20.19
N LYS A 296 13.71 -20.11 19.95
CA LYS A 296 13.44 -21.15 20.96
C LYS A 296 14.72 -21.77 21.51
N ILE A 297 15.70 -22.05 20.65
CA ILE A 297 16.98 -22.66 21.03
C ILE A 297 17.89 -21.65 21.73
N THR A 298 17.87 -20.39 21.29
CA THR A 298 18.70 -19.36 21.91
C THR A 298 18.21 -19.00 23.30
N PHE A 299 16.88 -18.98 23.49
CA PHE A 299 16.22 -18.60 24.74
C PHE A 299 15.24 -19.69 25.19
N PRO A 300 15.72 -20.89 25.56
CA PRO A 300 14.84 -21.94 26.04
C PRO A 300 14.09 -21.49 27.29
N ASN A 301 12.84 -21.94 27.45
CA ASN A 301 11.98 -21.63 28.60
C ASN A 301 11.61 -20.14 28.79
N SER A 302 11.89 -19.28 27.82
CA SER A 302 11.45 -17.88 27.88
C SER A 302 9.97 -17.74 27.53
N THR A 303 9.29 -16.72 28.09
CA THR A 303 7.88 -16.42 27.77
C THR A 303 7.68 -16.21 26.26
N ILE A 304 8.61 -15.51 25.60
CA ILE A 304 8.57 -15.30 24.15
C ILE A 304 8.67 -16.65 23.41
N SER A 305 9.59 -17.53 23.81
CA SER A 305 9.76 -18.84 23.18
C SER A 305 8.53 -19.73 23.30
N SER A 306 7.84 -19.66 24.45
CA SER A 306 6.56 -20.35 24.66
C SER A 306 5.47 -19.78 23.74
N LEU A 307 5.30 -18.45 23.70
CA LEU A 307 4.31 -17.80 22.84
C LEU A 307 4.56 -18.08 21.34
N LEU A 308 5.81 -17.95 20.90
CA LEU A 308 6.22 -18.30 19.53
C LEU A 308 5.97 -19.78 19.22
N GLY A 309 6.08 -20.65 20.23
CA GLY A 309 5.85 -22.08 20.07
C GLY A 309 4.39 -22.49 19.95
N ASN A 310 3.47 -21.66 20.44
CA ASN A 310 2.04 -21.88 20.34
C ASN A 310 1.43 -21.32 19.05
N LEU A 311 2.23 -20.63 18.21
CA LEU A 311 1.76 -20.14 16.92
C LEU A 311 1.41 -21.31 16.00
N ASN A 312 0.24 -21.25 15.39
CA ASN A 312 -0.20 -22.22 14.41
C ASN A 312 0.55 -22.01 13.09
N VAL A 313 1.64 -22.77 12.89
CA VAL A 313 2.51 -22.67 11.71
C VAL A 313 1.83 -23.08 10.38
N ASN A 314 0.60 -23.60 10.43
CA ASN A 314 -0.18 -23.93 9.24
C ASN A 314 -1.05 -22.76 8.75
N GLU A 315 -1.11 -21.65 9.49
CA GLU A 315 -1.80 -20.44 9.07
C GLU A 315 -1.04 -19.69 7.98
N GLU A 316 -1.65 -18.63 7.48
CA GLU A 316 -1.07 -17.80 6.43
C GLU A 316 0.29 -17.20 6.87
N PRO A 317 1.39 -17.44 6.12
CA PRO A 317 2.74 -17.03 6.55
C PRO A 317 2.92 -15.57 6.96
N LEU A 318 2.33 -14.61 6.23
CA LEU A 318 2.40 -13.20 6.63
C LEU A 318 1.63 -12.92 7.93
N TYR A 319 0.53 -13.63 8.20
CA TYR A 319 -0.18 -13.52 9.49
C TYR A 319 0.70 -14.02 10.64
N ILE A 320 1.41 -15.14 10.47
CA ILE A 320 2.39 -15.62 11.46
C ILE A 320 3.46 -14.54 11.72
N THR A 321 3.90 -13.84 10.68
CA THR A 321 4.86 -12.75 10.80
C THR A 321 4.31 -11.58 11.63
N GLU A 322 3.04 -11.22 11.42
CA GLU A 322 2.33 -10.20 12.20
C GLU A 322 2.22 -10.62 13.68
N GLU A 323 1.91 -11.88 13.95
CA GLU A 323 1.84 -12.43 15.31
C GLU A 323 3.22 -12.46 16.00
N ILE A 324 4.28 -12.84 15.28
CA ILE A 324 5.66 -12.71 15.76
C ILE A 324 5.94 -11.26 16.18
N CYS A 325 5.61 -10.29 15.31
CA CYS A 325 5.79 -8.88 15.63
C CYS A 325 4.98 -8.44 16.85
N SER A 326 3.74 -8.91 16.98
CA SER A 326 2.85 -8.65 18.13
C SER A 326 3.47 -9.15 19.44
N ILE A 327 3.97 -10.40 19.45
CA ILE A 327 4.64 -11.01 20.60
C ILE A 327 5.88 -10.22 20.99
N LEU A 328 6.75 -9.92 20.02
CA LEU A 328 7.99 -9.17 20.25
C LEU A 328 7.70 -7.76 20.76
N ASN A 329 6.76 -7.04 20.13
CA ASN A 329 6.35 -5.71 20.58
C ASN A 329 5.86 -5.75 22.03
N LYS A 330 4.97 -6.69 22.40
CA LYS A 330 4.46 -6.78 23.79
C LYS A 330 5.56 -7.13 24.79
N SER A 331 6.50 -7.98 24.40
CA SER A 331 7.46 -8.58 25.32
C SER A 331 8.77 -7.78 25.47
N LEU A 332 9.11 -6.93 24.50
CA LEU A 332 10.35 -6.17 24.46
C LEU A 332 10.20 -4.68 24.84
N ILE A 333 8.98 -4.17 25.08
CA ILE A 333 8.74 -2.77 25.50
C ILE A 333 9.40 -2.51 26.86
N GLY A 334 10.16 -1.42 26.96
CA GLY A 334 10.73 -0.90 28.22
C GLY A 334 11.81 -1.79 28.87
N LYS A 335 12.07 -2.97 28.31
CA LYS A 335 13.09 -3.92 28.78
C LYS A 335 14.17 -4.07 27.72
N THR A 336 15.22 -3.26 27.85
CA THR A 336 16.57 -3.74 27.59
C THR A 336 17.07 -4.64 28.75
N ASN A 337 16.16 -5.20 29.57
CA ASN A 337 16.49 -5.96 30.77
C ASN A 337 17.14 -7.28 30.38
N SER A 338 18.46 -7.32 30.49
CA SER A 338 19.37 -8.44 30.82
C SER A 338 19.15 -9.86 30.27
N THR A 339 17.91 -10.32 30.11
CA THR A 339 17.48 -11.69 29.80
C THR A 339 17.67 -12.09 28.34
N TYR A 340 17.69 -11.14 27.40
CA TYR A 340 17.81 -11.41 25.95
C TYR A 340 19.09 -10.83 25.32
N LYS A 341 20.23 -10.91 26.03
CA LYS A 341 21.53 -10.39 25.54
C LYS A 341 22.24 -11.29 24.52
N LYS A 342 21.87 -12.56 24.44
CA LYS A 342 22.49 -13.52 23.52
C LYS A 342 22.01 -13.24 22.10
N SER A 343 22.93 -13.00 21.17
CA SER A 343 22.56 -12.83 19.76
C SER A 343 22.05 -14.15 19.17
N LEU A 344 21.07 -14.07 18.29
CA LEU A 344 20.63 -15.17 17.45
C LEU A 344 21.77 -15.56 16.49
N SER A 345 21.86 -16.83 16.11
CA SER A 345 22.83 -17.34 15.15
C SER A 345 22.12 -18.18 14.10
N PHE A 346 22.43 -17.94 12.83
CA PHE A 346 21.74 -18.62 11.74
C PHE A 346 22.16 -20.08 11.68
N ASN A 347 21.17 -20.97 11.57
CA ASN A 347 21.40 -22.38 11.32
C ASN A 347 20.55 -22.82 10.12
N LYS A 348 21.22 -23.23 9.05
CA LYS A 348 20.60 -23.73 7.81
C LYS A 348 19.71 -24.95 8.05
N ASP A 349 19.97 -25.74 9.08
CA ASP A 349 19.21 -26.96 9.37
C ASP A 349 17.76 -26.65 9.81
N PHE A 350 17.48 -25.40 10.22
CA PHE A 350 16.11 -24.95 10.48
C PHE A 350 15.35 -24.57 9.21
N ILE A 351 15.99 -24.62 8.04
CA ILE A 351 15.36 -24.39 6.75
C ILE A 351 14.90 -25.71 6.15
N ASN A 352 13.65 -26.08 6.42
CA ASN A 352 13.08 -27.31 5.87
C ASN A 352 12.42 -27.06 4.50
N PHE A 353 13.23 -27.11 3.43
CA PHE A 353 12.74 -26.93 2.07
C PHE A 353 11.82 -28.07 1.59
N GLU A 354 12.04 -29.30 2.08
CA GLU A 354 11.24 -30.47 1.69
C GLU A 354 9.78 -30.39 2.17
N LYS A 355 9.55 -29.75 3.33
CA LYS A 355 8.21 -29.48 3.86
C LYS A 355 7.36 -28.65 2.89
N LEU A 356 7.97 -27.79 2.08
CA LEU A 356 7.26 -27.01 1.05
C LEU A 356 6.81 -27.85 -0.14
N ASN A 357 7.55 -28.92 -0.49
CA ASN A 357 7.27 -29.76 -1.64
C ASN A 357 6.23 -30.86 -1.35
N LYS A 358 6.11 -31.31 -0.09
CA LYS A 358 5.10 -32.32 0.31
C LYS A 358 3.66 -31.82 0.08
N ASN A 359 3.37 -30.53 0.23
CA ASN A 359 2.04 -29.97 -0.04
C ASN A 359 1.67 -29.92 -1.53
N LYS A 360 2.63 -30.01 -2.46
CA LYS A 360 2.33 -30.19 -3.90
C LYS A 360 1.97 -31.64 -4.24
N GLY A 361 2.59 -32.61 -3.57
CA GLY A 361 2.37 -34.04 -3.80
C GLY A 361 0.99 -34.55 -3.35
N VAL A 362 0.38 -33.92 -2.35
CA VAL A 362 -0.99 -34.27 -1.90
C VAL A 362 -2.04 -33.76 -2.90
N ILE A 363 -1.85 -32.56 -3.46
CA ILE A 363 -2.76 -32.01 -4.49
C ILE A 363 -2.65 -32.78 -5.81
N SER A 364 -1.46 -33.26 -6.19
CA SER A 364 -1.30 -34.10 -7.38
C SER A 364 -1.92 -35.49 -7.22
N LYS A 365 -1.85 -36.10 -6.02
CA LYS A 365 -2.52 -37.38 -5.73
C LYS A 365 -4.05 -37.26 -5.67
N LEU A 366 -4.59 -36.14 -5.18
CA LEU A 366 -6.04 -35.89 -5.19
C LEU A 366 -6.56 -35.65 -6.62
N LYS A 367 -5.75 -35.05 -7.50
CA LYS A 367 -6.10 -34.93 -8.93
C LYS A 367 -6.07 -36.28 -9.66
N SER A 368 -5.15 -37.20 -9.33
CA SER A 368 -5.16 -38.52 -9.97
C SER A 368 -6.33 -39.39 -9.49
N MET A 369 -6.73 -39.29 -8.21
CA MET A 369 -7.87 -40.06 -7.69
C MET A 369 -9.26 -39.52 -8.11
N LEU A 370 -9.33 -38.35 -8.75
CA LEU A 370 -10.59 -37.78 -9.29
C LEU A 370 -10.74 -38.01 -10.80
N PHE A 371 -9.75 -38.64 -11.44
CA PHE A 371 -9.74 -38.95 -12.87
C PHE A 371 -9.41 -40.43 -13.17
N ASP A 372 -9.50 -41.30 -12.16
CA ASP A 372 -9.51 -42.75 -12.30
C ASP A 372 -10.90 -43.31 -11.98
#